data_AF-A0A923YD98-F1
#
_entry.id   AF-A0A923YD98-F1
#
_cell.length_a   1.000
_cell.length_b   1.000
_cell.length_c   1.000
_cell.angle_alpha   90.00
_cell.angle_beta   90.00
_cell.angle_gamma   90.00
#
_symmetry.space_group_name_H-M   'P 1'
#
loop_
_entity.id
_entity.type
_entity.pdbx_description
1 polymer ?
#
loop_
_entity_poly.entity_id
_entity_poly.type
_entity_poly.pdbx_seq_one_letter_code
_entity_poly.pdbx_strand_id
1 'polypeptide(L)'
;MDSIELVKLLKKEREKGLSCLYDKYAAALNGIVARIVVSEALAEEVLQQVFLKVAHSIDAYETESCSLFTWMSRMARQEALTAQEQQSSEKRITNELHPLVSNTGNDCKDVLNYIYVLGFTPSETAKHLNLTLEEVKTKLRMAVSQLRQSYQSNMAQ
;
A
#
# COMPACT_ATOMS: atom_id res chain seq x y z
N MET A 1 5.67 -30.47 -13.02
CA MET A 1 6.65 -29.37 -12.96
C MET A 1 6.98 -29.10 -11.50
N ASP A 2 8.20 -29.45 -11.12
CA ASP A 2 8.68 -29.33 -9.75
C ASP A 2 9.04 -27.89 -9.41
N SER A 3 9.08 -27.59 -8.10
CA SER A 3 9.38 -26.24 -7.59
C SER A 3 10.74 -25.73 -8.07
N ILE A 4 11.73 -26.62 -8.22
CA ILE A 4 13.08 -26.29 -8.70
C ILE A 4 13.07 -25.90 -10.18
N GLU A 5 12.29 -26.63 -10.99
CA GLU A 5 12.15 -26.38 -12.42
C GLU A 5 11.43 -25.06 -12.68
N LEU A 6 10.40 -24.75 -11.89
CA LEU A 6 9.68 -23.48 -11.93
C LEU A 6 10.59 -22.29 -11.54
N VAL A 7 11.46 -22.45 -10.56
CA VAL A 7 12.44 -21.41 -10.17
C VAL A 7 13.45 -21.16 -11.29
N LYS A 8 13.96 -22.23 -11.94
CA LYS A 8 14.83 -22.10 -13.11
C LYS A 8 14.13 -21.37 -14.25
N LEU A 9 12.86 -21.68 -14.51
CA LEU A 9 12.05 -21.01 -15.52
C LEU A 9 11.83 -19.53 -15.17
N LEU A 10 11.54 -19.20 -13.90
CA LEU A 10 11.39 -17.81 -13.44
C LEU A 10 12.68 -16.97 -13.60
N LYS A 11 13.85 -17.58 -13.39
CA LYS A 11 15.14 -16.89 -13.58
C LYS A 11 15.51 -16.69 -15.06
N LYS A 12 15.07 -17.58 -15.95
CA LYS A 12 15.42 -17.55 -17.39
C LYS A 12 14.37 -16.86 -18.26
N GLU A 13 13.10 -17.18 -18.06
CA GLU A 13 11.93 -16.68 -18.80
C GLU A 13 10.88 -16.19 -17.80
N ARG A 14 11.15 -15.03 -17.20
CA ARG A 14 10.39 -14.48 -16.06
C ARG A 14 8.88 -14.43 -16.32
N GLU A 15 8.43 -13.99 -17.49
CA GLU A 15 7.00 -13.89 -17.83
C GLU A 15 6.30 -15.25 -17.83
N LYS A 16 6.86 -16.25 -18.52
CA LYS A 16 6.28 -17.60 -18.57
C LYS A 16 6.35 -18.29 -17.21
N GLY A 17 7.47 -18.12 -16.51
CA GLY A 17 7.63 -18.62 -15.14
C GLY A 17 6.58 -18.03 -14.19
N LEU A 18 6.32 -16.73 -14.29
CA LEU A 18 5.34 -16.05 -13.44
C LEU A 18 3.91 -16.48 -13.77
N SER A 19 3.58 -16.67 -15.06
CA SER A 19 2.29 -17.23 -15.47
C SER A 19 2.06 -18.61 -14.87
N CYS A 20 3.01 -19.53 -14.99
CA CYS A 20 2.91 -20.87 -14.40
C CYS A 20 2.85 -20.84 -12.87
N LEU A 21 3.55 -19.88 -12.24
CA LEU A 21 3.50 -19.68 -10.80
C LEU A 21 2.11 -19.22 -10.35
N TYR A 22 1.53 -18.28 -11.09
CA TYR A 22 0.20 -17.75 -10.84
C TYR A 22 -0.85 -18.86 -10.94
N ASP A 23 -0.88 -19.59 -12.04
CA ASP A 23 -1.83 -20.69 -12.26
C ASP A 23 -1.78 -21.76 -11.16
N LYS A 24 -0.59 -22.01 -10.62
CA LYS A 24 -0.35 -23.06 -9.62
C LYS A 24 -0.63 -22.62 -8.18
N TYR A 25 -0.32 -21.37 -7.83
CA TYR A 25 -0.29 -20.93 -6.42
C TYR A 25 -1.23 -19.77 -6.09
N ALA A 26 -1.81 -19.08 -7.08
CA ALA A 26 -2.68 -17.91 -6.83
C ALA A 26 -3.84 -18.26 -5.90
N ALA A 27 -4.58 -19.34 -6.15
CA ALA A 27 -5.72 -19.73 -5.32
C ALA A 27 -5.33 -20.01 -3.85
N ALA A 28 -4.19 -20.69 -3.63
CA ALA A 28 -3.71 -21.02 -2.30
C ALA A 28 -3.20 -19.78 -1.54
N LEU A 29 -2.44 -18.91 -2.21
CA LEU A 29 -1.96 -17.65 -1.63
C LEU A 29 -3.12 -16.68 -1.36
N ASN A 30 -4.09 -16.59 -2.26
CA ASN A 30 -5.29 -15.77 -2.07
C ASN A 30 -6.08 -16.25 -0.84
N GLY A 31 -6.23 -17.56 -0.65
CA GLY A 31 -6.87 -18.12 0.54
C GLY A 31 -6.15 -17.79 1.86
N ILE A 32 -4.83 -17.58 1.83
CA ILE A 32 -4.07 -17.12 3.00
C ILE A 32 -4.31 -15.63 3.23
N VAL A 33 -4.19 -14.82 2.18
CA VAL A 33 -4.36 -13.36 2.23
C VAL A 33 -5.76 -12.99 2.68
N ALA A 34 -6.79 -13.61 2.12
CA ALA A 34 -8.20 -13.36 2.43
C ALA A 34 -8.60 -13.67 3.88
N ARG A 35 -7.79 -14.45 4.62
CA ARG A 35 -7.99 -14.68 6.06
C ARG A 35 -7.44 -13.56 6.94
N ILE A 36 -6.61 -12.68 6.37
CA ILE A 36 -5.91 -11.61 7.08
C ILE A 36 -6.56 -10.26 6.75
N VAL A 37 -6.78 -9.99 5.46
CA VAL A 37 -7.35 -8.71 5.01
C VAL A 37 -8.87 -8.69 5.11
N VAL A 38 -9.42 -7.48 5.19
CA VAL A 38 -10.86 -7.25 5.50
C VAL A 38 -11.76 -7.34 4.26
N SER A 39 -11.22 -7.11 3.06
CA SER A 39 -12.00 -7.10 1.81
C SER A 39 -11.33 -7.91 0.70
N GLU A 40 -12.16 -8.43 -0.21
CA GLU A 40 -11.72 -9.16 -1.40
C GLU A 40 -10.86 -8.29 -2.33
N ALA A 41 -11.25 -7.03 -2.54
CA ALA A 41 -10.47 -6.08 -3.32
C ALA A 41 -9.04 -5.88 -2.76
N LEU A 42 -8.91 -5.80 -1.43
CA LEU A 42 -7.60 -5.70 -0.79
C LEU A 42 -6.82 -7.02 -0.89
N ALA A 43 -7.51 -8.16 -0.90
CA ALA A 43 -6.87 -9.45 -1.09
C ALA A 43 -6.27 -9.60 -2.49
N GLU A 44 -6.99 -9.15 -3.52
CA GLU A 44 -6.50 -9.13 -4.90
C GLU A 44 -5.29 -8.19 -5.06
N GLU A 45 -5.35 -7.00 -4.48
CA GLU A 45 -4.24 -6.05 -4.50
C GLU A 45 -2.98 -6.64 -3.83
N VAL A 46 -3.13 -7.20 -2.63
CA VAL A 46 -2.03 -7.86 -1.93
C VAL A 46 -1.49 -9.03 -2.73
N LEU A 47 -2.35 -9.84 -3.34
CA LEU A 47 -1.93 -10.96 -4.17
C LEU A 47 -1.06 -10.50 -5.35
N GLN A 48 -1.45 -9.42 -6.04
CA GLN A 48 -0.65 -8.82 -7.10
C GLN A 48 0.71 -8.33 -6.59
N GLN A 49 0.74 -7.66 -5.43
CA GLN A 49 1.99 -7.19 -4.81
C GLN A 49 2.93 -8.34 -4.45
N VAL A 50 2.39 -9.46 -3.96
CA VAL A 50 3.16 -10.66 -3.66
C VAL A 50 3.84 -11.21 -4.92
N PHE A 51 3.11 -11.33 -6.03
CA PHE A 51 3.70 -11.81 -7.29
C PHE A 51 4.76 -10.85 -7.84
N LEU A 52 4.55 -9.54 -7.72
CA LEU A 52 5.58 -8.54 -8.08
C LEU A 52 6.83 -8.69 -7.21
N LYS A 53 6.67 -8.83 -5.89
CA LYS A 53 7.80 -9.03 -4.97
C LYS A 53 8.53 -10.34 -5.23
N VAL A 54 7.81 -11.42 -5.49
CA VAL A 54 8.40 -12.69 -5.94
C VAL A 54 9.23 -12.46 -7.20
N ALA A 55 8.69 -11.77 -8.22
CA ALA A 55 9.41 -11.51 -9.46
C ALA A 55 10.70 -10.70 -9.26
N HIS A 56 10.72 -9.75 -8.31
CA HIS A 56 11.90 -8.95 -7.99
C HIS A 56 12.92 -9.69 -7.10
N SER A 57 12.46 -10.60 -6.24
CA SER A 57 13.31 -11.29 -5.26
C SER A 57 13.69 -12.71 -5.64
N ILE A 58 13.16 -13.25 -6.75
CA ILE A 58 13.43 -14.64 -7.17
C ILE A 58 14.90 -14.90 -7.47
N ASP A 59 15.65 -13.89 -7.93
CA ASP A 59 17.07 -14.03 -8.25
C ASP A 59 17.89 -14.39 -7.00
N ALA A 60 17.51 -13.82 -5.85
CA ALA A 60 18.10 -14.06 -4.54
C ALA A 60 17.53 -15.31 -3.82
N TYR A 61 16.49 -15.95 -4.37
CA TYR A 61 15.93 -17.16 -3.78
C TYR A 61 16.86 -18.37 -4.02
N GLU A 62 17.17 -19.06 -2.93
CA GLU A 62 17.93 -20.30 -2.90
C GLU A 62 17.01 -21.47 -2.53
N THR A 63 17.05 -22.54 -3.33
CA THR A 63 16.18 -23.72 -3.16
C THR A 63 16.47 -24.53 -1.90
N GLU A 64 17.60 -24.31 -1.24
CA GLU A 64 18.03 -25.04 -0.04
C GLU A 64 17.42 -24.48 1.26
N SER A 65 17.03 -23.20 1.28
CA SER A 65 16.60 -22.55 2.53
C SER A 65 15.18 -22.96 2.96
N CYS A 66 14.23 -23.05 2.02
CA CYS A 66 12.88 -23.55 2.26
C CYS A 66 12.15 -23.79 0.93
N SER A 67 11.01 -24.49 0.95
CA SER A 67 10.21 -24.69 -0.25
C SER A 67 9.72 -23.35 -0.84
N LEU A 68 9.58 -23.28 -2.16
CA LEU A 68 9.07 -22.09 -2.87
C LEU A 68 7.71 -21.63 -2.30
N PHE A 69 6.83 -22.59 -2.02
CA PHE A 69 5.53 -22.31 -1.41
C PHE A 69 5.67 -21.74 0.00
N THR A 70 6.56 -22.29 0.83
CA THR A 70 6.83 -21.77 2.18
C THR A 70 7.35 -20.34 2.12
N TRP A 71 8.27 -20.05 1.20
CA TRP A 71 8.81 -18.71 0.99
C TRP A 71 7.71 -17.72 0.54
N MET A 72 6.90 -18.09 -0.46
CA MET A 72 5.79 -17.24 -0.92
C MET A 72 4.72 -17.04 0.14
N SER A 73 4.38 -18.06 0.93
CA SER A 73 3.37 -17.95 1.99
C SER A 73 3.79 -16.99 3.10
N ARG A 74 5.09 -16.95 3.44
CA ARG A 74 5.65 -15.96 4.37
C ARG A 74 5.53 -14.54 3.81
N MET A 75 5.88 -14.36 2.54
CA MET A 75 5.76 -13.07 1.85
C MET A 75 4.31 -12.60 1.80
N ALA A 76 3.39 -13.46 1.39
CA ALA A 76 1.96 -13.16 1.35
C ALA A 76 1.38 -12.75 2.70
N ARG A 77 1.79 -13.44 3.77
CA ARG A 77 1.39 -13.06 5.13
C ARG A 77 1.92 -11.70 5.53
N GLN A 78 3.19 -11.41 5.23
CA GLN A 78 3.81 -10.13 5.55
C GLN A 78 3.10 -8.98 4.81
N GLU A 79 2.87 -9.14 3.51
CA GLU A 79 2.16 -8.14 2.70
C GLU A 79 0.73 -7.91 3.18
N ALA A 80 0.01 -8.98 3.51
CA ALA A 80 -1.37 -8.88 4.00
C ALA A 80 -1.45 -8.11 5.33
N LEU A 81 -0.50 -8.33 6.25
CA LEU A 81 -0.43 -7.59 7.51
C LEU A 81 -0.12 -6.12 7.29
N THR A 82 0.86 -5.81 6.43
CA THR A 82 1.22 -4.43 6.10
C THR A 82 0.04 -3.69 5.45
N ALA A 83 -0.66 -4.32 4.51
CA ALA A 83 -1.84 -3.75 3.88
C ALA A 83 -2.99 -3.51 4.88
N GLN A 84 -3.18 -4.42 5.82
CA GLN A 84 -4.17 -4.27 6.89
C GLN A 84 -3.83 -3.10 7.83
N GLU A 85 -2.55 -2.94 8.19
CA GLU A 85 -2.07 -1.81 9.00
C GLU A 85 -2.25 -0.47 8.28
N GLN A 86 -1.92 -0.40 6.99
CA GLN A 86 -2.11 0.80 6.16
C GLN A 86 -3.59 1.18 6.07
N GLN A 87 -4.48 0.22 5.76
CA GLN A 87 -5.91 0.49 5.70
C GLN A 87 -6.47 0.94 7.06
N SER A 88 -5.98 0.39 8.17
CA SER A 88 -6.40 0.82 9.51
C SER A 88 -5.92 2.24 9.84
N SER A 89 -4.73 2.61 9.37
CA SER A 89 -4.17 3.95 9.53
C SER A 89 -4.95 4.97 8.69
N GLU A 90 -5.24 4.66 7.43
CA GLU A 90 -6.08 5.46 6.54
C GLU A 90 -7.50 5.63 7.08
N LYS A 91 -8.11 4.57 7.63
CA LYS A 91 -9.44 4.65 8.27
C LYS A 91 -9.45 5.53 9.53
N ARG A 92 -8.38 5.52 10.32
CA ARG A 92 -8.25 6.42 11.49
C ARG A 92 -8.07 7.87 11.04
N ILE A 93 -7.20 8.11 10.05
CA ILE A 93 -6.95 9.43 9.48
C ILE A 93 -8.25 9.99 8.86
N THR A 94 -9.00 9.18 8.09
CA THR A 94 -10.26 9.62 7.50
C THR A 94 -11.36 9.83 8.54
N ASN A 95 -11.57 8.93 9.51
CA ASN A 95 -12.64 9.09 10.50
C ASN A 95 -12.38 10.21 11.53
N GLU A 96 -11.13 10.44 11.93
CA GLU A 96 -10.80 11.48 12.93
C GLU A 96 -10.60 12.87 12.29
N LEU A 97 -10.20 12.96 11.01
CA LEU A 97 -10.01 14.25 10.34
C LEU A 97 -11.25 14.72 9.55
N HIS A 98 -12.12 13.83 9.06
CA HIS A 98 -13.26 14.23 8.24
C HIS A 98 -14.28 15.17 8.94
N PRO A 99 -14.56 15.07 10.25
CA PRO A 99 -15.39 16.04 10.94
C PRO A 99 -14.72 17.43 11.05
N LEU A 100 -13.39 17.47 11.23
CA LEU A 100 -12.62 18.70 11.46
C LEU A 100 -12.28 19.45 10.15
N VAL A 101 -12.25 18.72 9.04
CA VAL A 101 -11.85 19.24 7.72
C VAL A 101 -13.06 19.64 6.87
N SER A 102 -14.30 19.40 7.30
CA SER A 102 -15.48 19.81 6.53
C SER A 102 -15.68 21.34 6.41
N ASN A 103 -15.00 22.15 7.23
CA ASN A 103 -15.19 23.61 7.29
C ASN A 103 -14.06 24.49 6.69
N THR A 104 -13.14 23.94 5.89
CA THR A 104 -12.02 24.72 5.31
C THR A 104 -11.90 24.48 3.81
N GLY A 105 -11.68 25.55 3.03
CA GLY A 105 -11.75 25.56 1.56
C GLY A 105 -11.01 24.39 0.89
N ASN A 106 -11.67 23.79 -0.12
CA ASN A 106 -11.31 22.54 -0.81
C ASN A 106 -9.81 22.33 -1.03
N ASP A 107 -9.09 23.35 -1.49
CA ASP A 107 -7.70 23.19 -1.91
C ASP A 107 -6.71 22.78 -0.80
N CYS A 108 -6.97 23.14 0.47
CA CYS A 108 -6.10 22.74 1.57
C CYS A 108 -6.30 21.27 1.95
N LYS A 109 -7.50 20.73 1.70
CA LYS A 109 -7.83 19.32 1.94
C LYS A 109 -7.13 18.43 0.95
N ASP A 110 -7.11 18.86 -0.31
CA ASP A 110 -6.49 18.10 -1.38
C ASP A 110 -4.99 17.97 -1.09
N VAL A 111 -4.31 19.07 -0.74
CA VAL A 111 -2.89 19.02 -0.35
C VAL A 111 -2.63 18.07 0.83
N LEU A 112 -3.48 18.10 1.86
CA LEU A 112 -3.35 17.17 2.99
C LEU A 112 -3.56 15.72 2.57
N ASN A 113 -4.57 15.45 1.73
CA ASN A 113 -4.89 14.11 1.26
C ASN A 113 -3.75 13.53 0.40
N TYR A 114 -3.24 14.31 -0.56
CA TYR A 114 -2.13 13.88 -1.41
C TYR A 114 -0.86 13.60 -0.60
N ILE A 115 -0.54 14.40 0.42
CA ILE A 115 0.70 14.24 1.19
C ILE A 115 0.57 13.18 2.28
N TYR A 116 -0.48 13.24 3.12
CA TYR A 116 -0.60 12.38 4.30
C TYR A 116 -1.35 11.08 4.07
N VAL A 117 -2.27 11.04 3.09
CA VAL A 117 -3.07 9.84 2.80
C VAL A 117 -2.46 9.07 1.64
N LEU A 118 -2.10 9.76 0.56
CA LEU A 118 -1.56 9.14 -0.64
C LEU A 118 -0.01 9.08 -0.66
N GLY A 119 0.65 9.65 0.35
CA GLY A 119 2.10 9.56 0.55
C GLY A 119 2.96 10.33 -0.46
N PHE A 120 2.37 11.23 -1.26
CA PHE A 120 3.11 12.02 -2.23
C PHE A 120 3.99 13.07 -1.56
N THR A 121 5.13 13.36 -2.19
CA THR A 121 5.94 14.50 -1.80
C THR A 121 5.23 15.82 -2.11
N PRO A 122 5.60 16.94 -1.44
CA PRO A 122 5.04 18.25 -1.76
C PRO A 122 5.26 18.67 -3.22
N SER A 123 6.33 18.19 -3.85
CA SER A 123 6.65 18.45 -5.27
C SER A 123 5.75 17.66 -6.22
N GLU A 124 5.46 16.41 -5.91
CA GLU A 124 4.52 15.59 -6.70
C GLU A 124 3.09 16.10 -6.54
N THR A 125 2.70 16.44 -5.31
CA THR A 125 1.40 17.05 -5.02
C THR A 125 1.18 18.34 -5.82
N ALA A 126 2.20 19.19 -5.92
CA ALA A 126 2.17 20.41 -6.72
C ALA A 126 1.85 20.12 -8.21
N LYS A 127 2.46 19.07 -8.78
CA LYS A 127 2.17 18.63 -10.16
C LYS A 127 0.76 18.09 -10.32
N HIS A 128 0.28 17.31 -9.36
CA HIS A 128 -1.06 16.71 -9.40
C HIS A 128 -2.18 17.73 -9.23
N LEU A 129 -1.94 18.78 -8.44
CA LEU A 129 -2.91 19.85 -8.18
C LEU A 129 -2.75 21.06 -9.11
N ASN A 130 -1.80 21.03 -10.07
CA ASN A 130 -1.42 22.18 -10.89
C ASN A 130 -1.11 23.44 -10.07
N LEU A 131 -0.44 23.26 -8.93
CA LEU A 131 -0.01 24.33 -8.03
C LEU A 131 1.51 24.47 -8.06
N THR A 132 2.02 25.59 -7.57
CA THR A 132 3.44 25.77 -7.29
C THR A 132 3.84 25.13 -5.95
N LEU A 133 5.11 24.76 -5.81
CA LEU A 133 5.64 24.19 -4.57
C LEU A 133 5.43 25.11 -3.36
N GLU A 134 5.47 26.43 -3.56
CA GLU A 134 5.25 27.41 -2.49
C GLU A 134 3.77 27.53 -2.09
N GLU A 135 2.83 27.34 -3.02
CA GLU A 135 1.40 27.24 -2.72
C GLU A 135 1.09 25.97 -1.92
N VAL A 136 1.68 24.82 -2.30
CA VAL A 136 1.51 23.56 -1.56
C VAL A 136 2.04 23.68 -0.13
N LYS A 137 3.25 24.22 0.07
CA LYS A 137 3.81 24.45 1.41
C LYS A 137 2.97 25.43 2.24
N THR A 138 2.45 26.48 1.62
CA THR A 138 1.63 27.50 2.30
C THR A 138 0.30 26.90 2.73
N LYS A 139 -0.40 26.19 1.83
CA LYS A 139 -1.65 25.48 2.13
C LYS A 139 -1.45 24.38 3.18
N LEU A 140 -0.33 23.65 3.14
CA LEU A 140 0.04 22.67 4.17
C LEU A 140 0.19 23.31 5.56
N ARG A 141 0.94 24.42 5.66
CA ARG A 141 1.08 25.16 6.93
C ARG A 141 -0.25 25.68 7.45
N MET A 142 -1.08 26.23 6.56
CA MET A 142 -2.42 26.73 6.92
C MET A 142 -3.29 25.59 7.44
N ALA A 143 -3.28 24.43 6.76
CA ALA A 143 -4.07 23.27 7.16
C ALA A 143 -3.62 22.70 8.52
N VAL A 144 -2.31 22.59 8.76
CA VAL A 144 -1.77 22.15 10.07
C VAL A 144 -2.08 23.16 11.18
N SER A 145 -1.99 24.46 10.90
CA SER A 145 -2.37 25.51 11.85
C SER A 145 -3.85 25.43 12.23
N GLN A 146 -4.72 25.15 11.26
CA GLN A 146 -6.15 25.00 11.46
C GLN A 146 -6.49 23.72 12.23
N LEU A 147 -5.84 22.60 11.92
CA LEU A 147 -5.98 21.35 12.68
C LEU A 147 -5.61 21.58 14.16
N ARG A 148 -4.51 22.27 14.42
CA ARG A 148 -4.10 22.63 15.79
C ARG A 148 -5.13 23.52 16.49
N GLN A 149 -5.68 24.52 15.81
CA GLN A 149 -6.67 25.44 16.39
C GLN A 149 -8.03 24.77 16.65
N SER A 150 -8.43 23.85 15.77
CA SER A 150 -9.64 23.03 15.94
C SER A 150 -9.52 22.09 17.14
N TYR A 151 -8.36 21.46 17.32
CA TYR A 151 -8.08 20.59 18.47
C TYR A 151 -8.13 21.36 19.80
N GLN A 152 -7.61 22.60 19.83
CA GLN A 152 -7.65 23.44 21.02
C GLN A 152 -9.05 23.96 21.35
N SER A 153 -9.88 24.27 20.34
CA SER A 153 -11.27 24.71 20.58
C SER A 153 -12.15 23.57 21.10
N ASN A 154 -11.93 22.34 20.63
CA ASN A 154 -12.71 21.17 21.02
C ASN A 154 -12.36 20.64 22.44
N MET A 155 -11.23 21.06 23.02
CA MET A 155 -10.85 20.75 24.41
C MET A 155 -11.30 21.81 25.42
N ALA A 156 -11.85 22.94 24.95
CA ALA A 156 -12.31 24.04 25.80
C ALA A 156 -13.84 24.08 25.98
N GLN A 157 -14.57 23.13 25.39
CA GLN A 157 -16.01 22.89 25.57
C GLN A 157 -16.25 21.63 26.38
#